data_AF-G3XWT8-F1
#
_entry.id   AF-G3XWT8-F1
#
_cell.length_a   1.000
_cell.length_b   1.000
_cell.length_c   1.000
_cell.angle_alpha   90.00
_cell.angle_beta   90.00
_cell.angle_gamma   90.00
#
_symmetry.space_group_name_H-M   'P 1'
#
loop_
_entity.id
_entity.type
_entity.pdbx_description
1 polymer ?
#
loop_
_entity_poly.entity_id
_entity_poly.type
_entity_poly.pdbx_seq_one_letter_code
_entity_poly.pdbx_strand_id
1 'polypeptide(L)'
;IPPLPPSWGADKVYSHYHGHRKGIQAGAALILISSGLCLPYGAVISKQLRMIRDVDPILCDLSLVACGVGSVSFMMSSAFLGLATFRDYGPELTLLLSDLFWFTIVMQWPPFWIQCWTITWAILSDRSSNPAFPRSLAILNFIAPLALSSATAIHLYHHGPYAWNGALSFWFAFVLFFAQIAL
;
A
#
# COMPACT_ATOMS: atom_id res chain seq x y z
N ILE A 1 14.02 1.24 -3.86
CA ILE A 1 15.06 1.30 -2.79
C ILE A 1 14.57 0.37 -1.69
N PRO A 2 15.37 -0.60 -1.22
CA PRO A 2 14.95 -1.49 -0.14
C PRO A 2 14.60 -0.66 1.11
N PRO A 3 13.66 -1.11 1.95
CA PRO A 3 13.25 -0.34 3.12
C PRO A 3 14.42 -0.09 4.05
N LEU A 4 14.56 1.14 4.54
CA LEU A 4 15.57 1.49 5.53
C LEU A 4 15.37 0.61 6.77
N PRO A 5 16.42 0.02 7.35
CA PRO A 5 16.23 -0.82 8.53
C PRO A 5 15.71 0.00 9.74
N PRO A 6 14.68 -0.48 10.45
CA PRO A 6 14.16 0.20 11.66
C PRO A 6 15.19 0.28 12.80
N SER A 7 16.24 -0.53 12.72
CA SER A 7 17.31 -0.59 13.70
C SER A 7 18.40 0.45 13.51
N TRP A 8 18.32 1.28 12.47
CA TRP A 8 19.30 2.34 12.27
C TRP A 8 19.07 3.49 13.25
N GLY A 9 20.15 3.92 13.91
CA GLY A 9 20.14 5.13 14.73
C GLY A 9 20.06 6.41 13.89
N ALA A 10 19.75 7.52 14.58
CA ALA A 10 19.48 8.82 13.98
C ALA A 10 20.58 9.31 13.03
N ASP A 11 21.85 9.25 13.42
CA ASP A 11 22.97 9.73 12.59
C ASP A 11 23.12 8.96 11.26
N LYS A 12 22.83 7.66 11.30
CA LYS A 12 22.93 6.80 10.11
C LYS A 12 21.79 7.06 9.14
N VAL A 13 20.57 7.24 9.67
CA VAL A 13 19.42 7.67 8.85
C VAL A 13 19.69 9.04 8.26
N TYR A 14 20.12 10.01 9.07
CA TYR A 14 20.43 11.36 8.62
C TYR A 14 21.46 11.39 7.50
N SER A 15 22.60 10.72 7.67
CA SER A 15 23.65 10.63 6.65
C SER A 15 23.15 9.96 5.37
N HIS A 16 22.30 8.94 5.46
CA HIS A 16 21.68 8.31 4.29
C HIS A 16 20.78 9.28 3.51
N TYR A 17 19.91 10.02 4.22
CA TYR A 17 19.03 11.02 3.62
C TYR A 17 19.81 12.17 2.98
N HIS A 18 20.89 12.61 3.62
CA HIS A 18 21.78 13.62 3.06
C HIS A 18 22.51 13.12 1.80
N GLY A 19 23.06 11.91 1.83
CA GLY A 19 23.79 11.32 0.70
C GLY A 19 22.90 11.00 -0.50
N HIS A 20 21.61 10.72 -0.30
CA HIS A 20 20.68 10.34 -1.36
C HIS A 20 19.55 11.37 -1.58
N ARG A 21 19.76 12.63 -1.15
CA ARG A 21 18.72 13.67 -1.11
C ARG A 21 17.93 13.81 -2.40
N LYS A 22 18.60 13.89 -3.55
CA LYS A 22 17.93 14.03 -4.86
C LYS A 22 17.10 12.80 -5.23
N GLY A 23 17.61 11.61 -4.94
CA GLY A 23 16.87 10.35 -5.18
C GLY A 23 15.62 10.25 -4.30
N ILE A 24 15.71 10.67 -3.04
CA ILE A 24 14.59 10.68 -2.10
C ILE A 24 13.54 11.72 -2.49
N GLN A 25 13.96 12.93 -2.91
CA GLN A 25 13.05 13.95 -3.43
C GLN A 25 12.30 13.48 -4.67
N ALA A 26 13.01 12.82 -5.61
CA ALA A 26 12.38 12.21 -6.77
C ALA A 26 11.42 11.07 -6.37
N GLY A 27 11.83 10.23 -5.41
CA GLY A 27 10.99 9.16 -4.85
C GLY A 27 9.70 9.68 -4.24
N ALA A 28 9.75 10.75 -3.45
CA ALA A 28 8.56 11.40 -2.91
C ALA A 28 7.64 11.89 -4.05
N ALA A 29 8.17 12.62 -5.02
CA ALA A 29 7.36 13.09 -6.16
C ALA A 29 6.72 11.92 -6.94
N LEU A 30 7.44 10.81 -7.14
CA LEU A 30 6.91 9.62 -7.80
C LEU A 30 5.80 8.94 -7.01
N ILE A 31 5.93 8.81 -5.68
CA ILE A 31 4.88 8.25 -4.83
C ILE A 31 3.63 9.15 -4.87
N LEU A 32 3.81 10.47 -4.80
CA LEU A 32 2.71 11.43 -4.89
C LEU A 32 1.94 11.30 -6.21
N ILE A 33 2.63 11.32 -7.35
CA ILE A 33 1.99 11.19 -8.66
C ILE A 33 1.30 9.82 -8.81
N SER A 34 1.98 8.76 -8.39
CA SER A 34 1.45 7.39 -8.46
C SER A 34 0.20 7.21 -7.60
N SER A 35 0.15 7.86 -6.44
CA SER A 35 -1.05 7.84 -5.58
C SER A 35 -2.27 8.41 -6.28
N GLY A 36 -2.11 9.49 -7.07
CA GLY A 36 -3.19 10.05 -7.89
C GLY A 36 -3.75 9.05 -8.92
N LEU A 37 -2.92 8.13 -9.42
CA LEU A 37 -3.34 7.08 -10.36
C LEU A 37 -4.18 5.98 -9.70
N CYS A 38 -4.22 5.88 -8.36
CA CYS A 38 -5.12 4.96 -7.66
C CYS A 38 -6.60 5.34 -7.85
N LEU A 39 -6.90 6.63 -8.06
CA LEU A 39 -8.27 7.12 -8.27
C LEU A 39 -8.90 6.60 -9.58
N PRO A 40 -8.29 6.78 -10.77
CA PRO A 40 -8.82 6.22 -12.01
C PRO A 40 -8.83 4.68 -11.98
N TYR A 41 -7.86 4.04 -11.31
CA TYR A 41 -7.89 2.59 -11.10
C TYR A 41 -9.15 2.16 -10.32
N GLY A 42 -9.44 2.83 -9.19
CA GLY A 42 -10.64 2.57 -8.40
C GLY A 42 -11.94 2.80 -9.16
N ALA A 43 -11.98 3.84 -10.00
CA ALA A 43 -13.12 4.13 -10.87
C ALA A 43 -13.36 3.03 -11.91
N VAL A 44 -12.30 2.52 -12.54
CA VAL A 44 -12.39 1.40 -13.49
C VAL A 44 -12.87 0.13 -12.79
N ILE A 45 -12.31 -0.22 -11.63
CA ILE A 45 -12.77 -1.39 -10.86
C ILE A 45 -14.23 -1.23 -10.47
N SER A 46 -14.64 -0.09 -9.90
CA SER A 46 -16.04 0.18 -9.54
C SER A 46 -16.97 0.05 -10.75
N LYS A 47 -16.58 0.56 -11.91
CA LYS A 47 -17.34 0.40 -13.16
C LYS A 47 -17.49 -1.08 -13.54
N GLN A 48 -16.42 -1.87 -13.45
CA GLN A 48 -16.48 -3.29 -13.79
C GLN A 48 -17.31 -4.10 -12.79
N LEU A 49 -17.26 -3.76 -11.50
CA LEU A 49 -18.14 -4.37 -10.50
C LEU A 49 -19.62 -4.10 -10.85
N ARG A 50 -19.98 -2.88 -11.27
CA ARG A 50 -21.35 -2.53 -11.68
C ARG A 50 -21.87 -3.31 -12.90
N MET A 51 -20.98 -3.91 -13.70
CA MET A 51 -21.38 -4.74 -14.84
C MET A 51 -21.84 -6.15 -14.42
N ILE A 52 -21.56 -6.57 -13.18
CA ILE A 52 -21.99 -7.86 -12.64
C ILE A 52 -23.48 -7.78 -12.31
N ARG A 53 -24.27 -8.73 -12.84
CA ARG A 53 -25.71 -8.78 -12.58
C ARG A 53 -25.98 -9.16 -11.13
N ASP A 54 -26.96 -8.51 -10.50
CA ASP A 54 -27.40 -8.77 -9.13
C ASP A 54 -26.34 -8.49 -8.04
N VAL A 55 -25.30 -7.69 -8.36
CA VAL A 55 -24.34 -7.22 -7.35
C VAL A 55 -24.95 -6.08 -6.53
N ASP A 56 -24.75 -6.10 -5.23
CA ASP A 56 -25.16 -4.99 -4.36
C ASP A 56 -24.31 -3.73 -4.69
N PRO A 57 -24.93 -2.57 -4.98
CA PRO A 57 -24.22 -1.31 -5.23
C PRO A 57 -23.22 -0.93 -4.13
N ILE A 58 -23.44 -1.36 -2.89
CA ILE A 58 -22.53 -1.11 -1.77
C ILE A 58 -21.11 -1.61 -2.07
N LEU A 59 -20.97 -2.74 -2.78
CA LEU A 59 -19.67 -3.27 -3.16
C LEU A 59 -18.95 -2.34 -4.15
N CYS A 60 -19.69 -1.74 -5.07
CA CYS A 60 -19.09 -0.81 -6.03
C CYS A 60 -18.59 0.47 -5.35
N ASP A 61 -19.33 0.96 -4.35
CA ASP A 61 -19.00 2.16 -3.60
C ASP A 61 -17.87 1.91 -2.59
N LEU A 62 -17.89 0.76 -1.89
CA LEU A 62 -16.82 0.35 -0.98
C LEU A 62 -15.49 0.21 -1.71
N SER A 63 -15.47 -0.41 -2.88
CA SER A 63 -14.24 -0.53 -3.68
C SER A 63 -13.68 0.83 -4.09
N LEU A 64 -14.54 1.78 -4.45
CA LEU A 64 -14.15 3.13 -4.84
C LEU A 64 -13.60 3.93 -3.65
N VAL A 65 -14.30 3.91 -2.52
CA VAL A 65 -13.88 4.57 -1.28
C VAL A 65 -12.58 3.99 -0.77
N ALA A 66 -12.42 2.66 -0.78
CA ALA A 66 -11.19 1.99 -0.39
C ALA A 66 -9.98 2.46 -1.22
N CYS A 67 -10.16 2.59 -2.55
CA CYS A 67 -9.15 3.16 -3.42
C CYS A 67 -8.82 4.62 -3.09
N GLY A 68 -9.85 5.43 -2.80
CA GLY A 68 -9.69 6.82 -2.41
C GLY A 68 -8.90 6.97 -1.10
N VAL A 69 -9.23 6.17 -0.09
CA VAL A 69 -8.50 6.15 1.19
C VAL A 69 -7.06 5.69 0.98
N GLY A 70 -6.84 4.62 0.19
CA GLY A 70 -5.49 4.16 -0.16
C GLY A 70 -4.65 5.23 -0.88
N SER A 71 -5.25 5.98 -1.79
CA SER A 71 -4.62 7.13 -2.45
C SER A 71 -4.15 8.17 -1.43
N VAL A 72 -5.02 8.57 -0.50
CA VAL A 72 -4.70 9.57 0.53
C VAL A 72 -3.58 9.07 1.45
N SER A 73 -3.60 7.80 1.81
CA SER A 73 -2.54 7.13 2.58
C SER A 73 -1.16 7.23 1.89
N PHE A 74 -1.10 6.99 0.59
CA PHE A 74 0.14 7.15 -0.18
C PHE A 74 0.56 8.63 -0.31
N MET A 75 -0.38 9.56 -0.49
CA MET A 75 -0.10 11.00 -0.50
C MET A 75 0.51 11.45 0.83
N MET A 76 -0.04 11.00 1.95
CA MET A 76 0.46 11.30 3.30
C MET A 76 1.88 10.76 3.50
N SER A 77 2.13 9.50 3.10
CA SER A 77 3.46 8.90 3.13
C SER A 77 4.46 9.73 2.30
N SER A 78 4.10 10.10 1.07
CA SER A 78 4.92 10.96 0.23
C SER A 78 5.22 12.31 0.88
N ALA A 79 4.26 12.90 1.59
CA ALA A 79 4.47 14.18 2.27
C ALA A 79 5.53 14.07 3.37
N PHE A 80 5.52 13.00 4.17
CA PHE A 80 6.56 12.75 5.17
C PHE A 80 7.94 12.54 4.54
N LEU A 81 8.02 11.78 3.45
CA LEU A 81 9.28 11.57 2.74
C LEU A 81 9.84 12.87 2.14
N GLY A 82 8.97 13.69 1.56
CA GLY A 82 9.32 15.01 1.05
C GLY A 82 9.80 15.94 2.18
N LEU A 83 9.08 15.94 3.31
CA LEU A 83 9.43 16.74 4.48
C LEU A 83 10.81 16.36 5.05
N ALA A 84 11.15 15.08 5.09
CA ALA A 84 12.45 14.59 5.54
C ALA A 84 13.65 15.17 4.76
N THR A 85 13.43 15.69 3.55
CA THR A 85 14.47 16.30 2.69
C THR A 85 14.23 17.77 2.35
N PHE A 86 13.21 18.39 2.95
CA PHE A 86 12.83 19.78 2.66
C PHE A 86 13.87 20.77 3.17
N ARG A 87 14.32 20.60 4.42
CA ARG A 87 15.39 21.36 5.08
C ARG A 87 16.19 20.44 6.00
N ASP A 88 17.25 20.98 6.58
CA ASP A 88 17.99 20.27 7.61
C ASP A 88 17.23 20.38 8.95
N TYR A 89 16.90 19.23 9.54
CA TYR A 89 16.23 19.13 10.84
C TYR A 89 17.14 18.55 11.92
N GLY A 90 18.37 18.15 11.57
CA GLY A 90 19.23 17.33 12.41
C GLY A 90 18.78 15.87 12.54
N PRO A 91 19.59 15.02 13.18
CA PRO A 91 19.43 13.56 13.12
C PRO A 91 18.12 13.03 13.69
N GLU A 92 17.72 13.47 14.88
CA GLU A 92 16.55 12.94 15.60
C GLU A 92 15.23 13.24 14.89
N LEU A 93 15.07 14.45 14.37
CA LEU A 93 13.86 14.82 13.63
C LEU A 93 13.81 14.15 12.26
N THR A 94 14.95 13.99 11.58
CA THR A 94 14.99 13.21 10.33
C THR A 94 14.65 11.74 10.57
N LEU A 95 15.08 11.15 11.69
CA LEU A 95 14.68 9.79 12.08
C LEU A 95 13.15 9.71 12.26
N LEU A 96 12.56 10.59 13.05
CA LEU A 96 11.10 10.61 13.25
C LEU A 96 10.33 10.78 11.93
N LEU A 97 10.80 11.64 11.02
CA LEU A 97 10.17 11.84 9.71
C LEU A 97 10.31 10.59 8.81
N SER A 98 11.45 9.92 8.87
CA SER A 98 11.68 8.63 8.20
C SER A 98 10.74 7.56 8.76
N ASP A 99 10.61 7.46 10.08
CA ASP A 99 9.73 6.50 10.74
C ASP A 99 8.28 6.75 10.36
N LEU A 100 7.81 8.00 10.38
CA LEU A 100 6.46 8.36 9.93
C LEU A 100 6.21 7.91 8.49
N PHE A 101 7.17 8.11 7.59
CA PHE A 101 7.05 7.63 6.21
C PHE A 101 6.92 6.11 6.13
N TRP A 102 7.81 5.35 6.78
CA TRP A 102 7.79 3.89 6.73
C TRP A 102 6.56 3.30 7.40
N PHE A 103 6.11 3.92 8.47
CA PHE A 103 4.94 3.49 9.21
C PHE A 103 3.67 3.69 8.38
N THR A 104 3.49 4.86 7.75
CA THR A 104 2.31 5.09 6.92
C THR A 104 2.33 4.26 5.65
N ILE A 105 3.48 4.05 5.01
CA ILE A 105 3.53 3.30 3.75
C ILE A 105 3.31 1.79 3.93
N VAL A 106 3.69 1.22 5.09
CA VAL A 106 3.59 -0.22 5.35
C VAL A 106 2.36 -0.61 6.19
N MET A 107 1.98 0.18 7.20
CA MET A 107 0.91 -0.20 8.13
C MET A 107 -0.50 0.09 7.60
N GLN A 108 -0.65 0.94 6.59
CA GLN A 108 -1.95 1.34 6.04
C GLN A 108 -2.53 0.31 5.05
N TRP A 109 -2.53 -0.97 5.42
CA TRP A 109 -3.10 -2.08 4.64
C TRP A 109 -4.64 -2.23 4.67
N PRO A 110 -5.41 -1.74 5.68
CA PRO A 110 -6.86 -1.98 5.72
C PRO A 110 -7.67 -1.52 4.50
N PRO A 111 -7.36 -0.40 3.82
CA PRO A 111 -8.07 -0.03 2.58
C PRO A 111 -7.93 -1.10 1.50
N PHE A 112 -6.74 -1.68 1.35
CA PHE A 112 -6.50 -2.77 0.40
C PHE A 112 -7.31 -4.02 0.77
N TRP A 113 -7.41 -4.34 2.06
CA TRP A 113 -8.27 -5.42 2.55
C TRP A 113 -9.73 -5.25 2.16
N ILE A 114 -10.31 -4.08 2.44
CA ILE A 114 -11.70 -3.80 2.09
C ILE A 114 -11.90 -3.93 0.58
N GLN A 115 -10.99 -3.40 -0.24
CA GLN A 115 -11.09 -3.48 -1.69
C GLN A 115 -11.02 -4.93 -2.20
N CYS A 116 -10.02 -5.71 -1.77
CA CYS A 116 -9.83 -7.08 -2.20
C CYS A 116 -11.03 -7.97 -1.84
N TRP A 117 -11.52 -7.84 -0.62
CA TRP A 117 -12.67 -8.62 -0.18
C TRP A 117 -13.95 -8.19 -0.89
N THR A 118 -14.14 -6.90 -1.14
CA THR A 118 -15.25 -6.39 -1.95
C THR A 118 -15.26 -6.98 -3.36
N ILE A 119 -14.10 -7.02 -4.03
CA ILE A 119 -13.93 -7.67 -5.33
C ILE A 119 -14.27 -9.17 -5.21
N THR A 120 -13.77 -9.84 -4.18
CA THR A 120 -14.03 -11.27 -3.94
C THR A 120 -15.52 -11.55 -3.83
N TRP A 121 -16.26 -10.79 -3.02
CA TRP A 121 -17.71 -10.96 -2.88
C TRP A 121 -18.47 -10.69 -4.17
N ALA A 122 -18.04 -9.72 -4.97
CA ALA A 122 -18.67 -9.45 -6.26
C ALA A 122 -18.46 -10.62 -7.24
N ILE A 123 -17.25 -11.20 -7.30
CA ILE A 123 -16.95 -12.36 -8.15
C ILE A 123 -17.74 -13.60 -7.70
N LEU A 124 -17.86 -13.83 -6.39
CA LEU A 124 -18.62 -14.97 -5.87
C LEU A 124 -20.13 -14.81 -6.04
N SER A 125 -20.62 -13.57 -6.11
CA SER A 125 -22.03 -13.26 -6.41
C SER A 125 -22.37 -13.42 -7.89
N ASP A 126 -21.37 -13.38 -8.78
CA ASP A 126 -21.57 -13.53 -10.23
C ASP A 126 -21.99 -14.96 -10.59
N ARG A 127 -23.26 -15.12 -10.96
CA ARG A 127 -23.86 -16.38 -11.46
C ARG A 127 -23.95 -16.44 -12.98
N SER A 128 -23.31 -15.52 -13.70
CA SER A 128 -23.27 -15.49 -15.17
C SER A 128 -22.59 -16.74 -15.74
N SER A 129 -23.02 -17.15 -16.94
CA SER A 129 -22.31 -18.17 -17.72
C SER A 129 -20.96 -17.68 -18.26
N ASN A 130 -20.77 -16.37 -18.36
CA ASN A 130 -19.51 -15.72 -18.69
C ASN A 130 -19.19 -14.66 -17.61
N PRO A 131 -18.46 -15.04 -16.53
CA PRO A 131 -18.21 -14.13 -15.42
C PRO A 131 -17.24 -13.01 -15.83
N ALA A 132 -17.45 -11.81 -15.27
CA ALA A 132 -16.63 -10.64 -15.60
C ALA A 132 -15.15 -10.78 -15.17
N PHE A 133 -14.90 -11.63 -14.16
CA PHE A 133 -13.57 -11.90 -13.61
C PHE A 133 -13.37 -13.40 -13.39
N PRO A 134 -12.13 -13.91 -13.46
CA PRO A 134 -11.84 -15.30 -13.20
C PRO A 134 -11.99 -15.62 -11.70
N ARG A 135 -12.52 -16.81 -11.37
CA ARG A 135 -12.70 -17.24 -9.97
C ARG A 135 -11.38 -17.39 -9.18
N SER A 136 -10.26 -17.61 -9.87
CA SER A 136 -8.92 -17.59 -9.27
C SER A 136 -8.59 -16.24 -8.64
N LEU A 137 -9.06 -15.14 -9.24
CA LEU A 137 -8.86 -13.79 -8.73
C LEU A 137 -9.57 -13.58 -7.38
N ALA A 138 -10.72 -14.22 -7.18
CA ALA A 138 -11.43 -14.19 -5.90
C ALA A 138 -10.63 -14.88 -4.78
N ILE A 139 -10.03 -16.04 -5.06
CA ILE A 139 -9.20 -16.76 -4.08
C ILE A 139 -7.96 -15.91 -3.71
N LEU A 140 -7.29 -15.33 -4.72
CA LEU A 140 -6.13 -14.49 -4.48
C LEU A 140 -6.49 -13.24 -3.66
N ASN A 141 -7.56 -12.53 -4.02
CA ASN A 141 -8.02 -11.35 -3.28
C ASN A 141 -8.55 -11.68 -1.88
N PHE A 142 -8.99 -12.90 -1.62
CA PHE A 142 -9.35 -13.31 -0.27
C PHE A 142 -8.11 -13.48 0.62
N ILE A 143 -7.07 -14.15 0.09
CA ILE A 143 -5.86 -14.54 0.85
C ILE A 143 -4.88 -13.37 0.99
N ALA A 144 -4.68 -12.58 -0.07
CA ALA A 144 -3.69 -11.50 -0.09
C ALA A 144 -3.80 -10.50 1.10
N PRO A 145 -4.98 -10.01 1.50
CA PRO A 145 -5.06 -9.08 2.63
C PRO A 145 -4.86 -9.75 3.99
N LEU A 146 -5.18 -11.05 4.14
CA LEU A 146 -4.84 -11.80 5.36
C LEU A 146 -3.32 -11.90 5.52
N ALA A 147 -2.64 -12.12 4.40
CA ALA A 147 -1.19 -12.08 4.32
C ALA A 147 -0.63 -10.70 4.70
N LEU A 148 -1.23 -9.61 4.23
CA LEU A 148 -0.82 -8.23 4.58
C LEU A 148 -1.09 -7.85 6.03
N SER A 149 -1.99 -8.55 6.72
CA SER A 149 -2.27 -8.27 8.14
C SER A 149 -1.03 -8.43 9.04
N SER A 150 -0.04 -9.22 8.61
CA SER A 150 1.29 -9.32 9.25
C SER A 150 2.00 -7.98 9.35
N ALA A 151 1.75 -7.04 8.41
CA ALA A 151 2.30 -5.69 8.42
C ALA A 151 1.83 -4.89 9.65
N THR A 152 0.74 -5.30 10.31
CA THR A 152 0.36 -4.72 11.59
C THR A 152 1.44 -4.93 12.64
N ALA A 153 2.22 -6.02 12.59
CA ALA A 153 3.24 -6.32 13.59
C ALA A 153 4.50 -5.42 13.50
N ILE A 154 4.62 -4.53 12.50
CA ILE A 154 5.81 -3.67 12.34
C ILE A 154 6.03 -2.74 13.54
N HIS A 155 4.98 -2.40 14.30
CA HIS A 155 5.09 -1.54 15.48
C HIS A 155 5.66 -2.26 16.71
N LEU A 156 5.82 -3.58 16.65
CA LEU A 156 6.31 -4.41 17.74
C LEU A 156 7.80 -4.76 17.59
N TYR A 157 8.34 -4.72 16.37
CA TYR A 157 9.65 -5.28 16.06
C TYR A 157 10.51 -4.36 15.20
N HIS A 158 11.71 -4.03 15.69
CA HIS A 158 12.75 -3.32 14.93
C HIS A 158 13.68 -4.25 14.13
N HIS A 159 13.56 -5.57 14.35
CA HIS A 159 14.36 -6.61 13.70
C HIS A 159 13.51 -7.84 13.37
N GLY A 160 13.98 -8.66 12.42
CA GLY A 160 13.34 -9.93 12.08
C GLY A 160 12.32 -9.82 10.94
N PRO A 161 11.56 -10.89 10.67
CA PRO A 161 10.71 -10.99 9.48
C PRO A 161 9.52 -10.02 9.48
N TYR A 162 9.10 -9.57 10.67
CA TYR A 162 7.99 -8.63 10.88
C TYR A 162 8.40 -7.16 10.92
N ALA A 163 9.70 -6.85 10.97
CA ALA A 163 10.16 -5.47 10.79
C ALA A 163 9.68 -4.93 9.44
N TRP A 164 9.53 -3.61 9.28
CA TRP A 164 9.02 -3.06 8.02
C TRP A 164 9.95 -3.35 6.83
N ASN A 165 11.24 -3.64 7.05
CA ASN A 165 12.19 -4.09 6.04
C ASN A 165 12.27 -5.63 5.91
N GLY A 166 11.47 -6.34 6.69
CA GLY A 166 11.45 -7.80 6.78
C GLY A 166 10.68 -8.47 5.65
N ALA A 167 10.91 -9.78 5.52
CA ALA A 167 10.32 -10.60 4.47
C ALA A 167 8.78 -10.65 4.52
N LEU A 168 8.19 -10.71 5.71
CA LEU A 168 6.74 -10.87 5.90
C LEU A 168 5.96 -9.56 5.88
N SER A 169 6.65 -8.41 5.90
CA SER A 169 6.01 -7.09 5.86
C SER A 169 6.08 -6.51 4.45
N PHE A 170 7.27 -6.13 3.97
CA PHE A 170 7.41 -5.45 2.68
C PHE A 170 7.47 -6.42 1.49
N TRP A 171 8.29 -7.46 1.57
CA TRP A 171 8.53 -8.35 0.42
C TRP A 171 7.32 -9.25 0.12
N PHE A 172 6.62 -9.70 1.16
CA PHE A 172 5.42 -10.50 1.00
C PHE A 172 4.28 -9.69 0.36
N ALA A 173 4.10 -8.44 0.79
CA ALA A 173 3.19 -7.49 0.14
C ALA A 173 3.53 -7.29 -1.34
N PHE A 174 4.82 -7.10 -1.63
CA PHE A 174 5.32 -6.89 -2.99
C PHE A 174 5.00 -8.09 -3.90
N VAL A 175 5.32 -9.32 -3.47
CA VAL A 175 5.04 -10.54 -4.26
C VAL A 175 3.55 -10.71 -4.56
N LEU A 176 2.69 -10.46 -3.57
CA LEU A 176 1.23 -10.57 -3.75
C LEU A 176 0.69 -9.55 -4.75
N PHE A 177 1.20 -8.32 -4.74
CA PHE A 177 0.83 -7.30 -5.70
C PHE A 177 1.18 -7.70 -7.13
N PHE A 178 2.39 -8.23 -7.38
CA PHE A 178 2.77 -8.69 -8.72
C PHE A 178 1.98 -9.93 -9.15
N ALA A 179 1.67 -10.85 -8.22
CA ALA A 179 0.80 -11.98 -8.51
C ALA A 179 -0.59 -11.53 -8.96
N GLN A 180 -1.13 -10.47 -8.36
CA GLN A 180 -2.43 -9.92 -8.73
C GLN A 180 -2.43 -9.22 -10.10
N ILE A 181 -1.33 -8.58 -10.49
CA ILE A 181 -1.20 -7.96 -11.83
C ILE A 181 -1.02 -9.01 -12.94
N ALA A 182 -0.40 -10.14 -12.63
CA ALA A 182 -0.11 -11.19 -13.61
C ALA A 182 -1.32 -12.07 -13.98
N LEU A 183 -2.42 -11.97 -13.23
CA LEU A 183 -3.67 -12.74 -13.39
C LEU A 183 -4.77 -11.89 -14.04
#